data_AF-A0A4P5RQ16-F1
#
_entry.id   AF-A0A4P5RQ16-F1
#
_cell.length_a   1.000
_cell.length_b   1.000
_cell.length_c   1.000
_cell.angle_alpha   90.00
_cell.angle_beta   90.00
_cell.angle_gamma   90.00
#
_symmetry.space_group_name_H-M   'P 1'
#
loop_
_entity.id
_entity.type
_entity.pdbx_description
1 polymer ?
#
loop_
_entity_poly.entity_id
_entity_poly.type
_entity_poly.pdbx_seq_one_letter_code
_entity_poly.pdbx_strand_id
1 'polypeptide(L)'
;MSWQVALAVVALAIGIPHGALDHLVTMPKAQPLKMSAFVIVYVGVAALAVIVILSFDTIGFIAVLFMSVVHFGIGDAAFLNEIDRREDSKKRLSRLLFIPAAGFTPVFIPLVNSASTQALGSVNPDLINWHRGLNQEIFFMVCALAVISIIALVLGARLREAIDLSLLLLLALLTPPLIAFATYFGCWHAMRHTARLTLTLPKCQERFARHEIGRAFLKAVIPGLPALLGTFAIAGVLALGGQSFTDEFFWMALVVVWALTVPHMVITAKLDRAALT
;
A
#
# COMPACT_ATOMS: atom_id res chain seq x y z
N MET A 1 6.43 23.79 2.03
CA MET A 1 5.63 22.92 1.13
C MET A 1 6.49 22.18 0.10
N SER A 2 7.46 22.82 -0.57
CA SER A 2 8.26 22.20 -1.64
C SER A 2 9.01 20.92 -1.25
N TRP A 3 9.70 20.90 -0.10
CA TRP A 3 10.45 19.72 0.34
C TRP A 3 9.55 18.52 0.72
N GLN A 4 8.35 18.80 1.26
CA GLN A 4 7.39 17.76 1.68
C GLN A 4 6.84 17.03 0.47
N VAL A 5 6.48 17.80 -0.58
CA VAL A 5 6.01 17.25 -1.86
C VAL A 5 7.12 16.46 -2.53
N ALA A 6 8.35 16.98 -2.58
CA ALA A 6 9.48 16.26 -3.16
C ALA A 6 9.72 14.91 -2.48
N LEU A 7 9.72 14.89 -1.14
CA LEU A 7 9.90 13.67 -0.36
C LEU A 7 8.76 12.67 -0.59
N ALA A 8 7.51 13.14 -0.61
CA ALA A 8 6.35 12.30 -0.88
C ALA A 8 6.39 11.71 -2.30
N VAL A 9 6.73 12.51 -3.31
CA VAL A 9 6.86 12.06 -4.71
C VAL A 9 7.95 11.00 -4.84
N VAL A 10 9.11 11.20 -4.19
CA VAL A 10 10.19 10.19 -4.21
C VAL A 10 9.74 8.89 -3.55
N ALA A 11 9.09 8.96 -2.38
CA ALA A 11 8.62 7.77 -1.68
C ALA A 11 7.54 7.03 -2.49
N LEU A 12 6.58 7.75 -3.08
CA LEU A 12 5.59 7.18 -3.98
C LEU A 12 6.23 6.56 -5.23
N ALA A 13 7.26 7.20 -5.81
CA ALA A 13 7.99 6.68 -6.96
C ALA A 13 8.72 5.37 -6.67
N ILE A 14 9.28 5.22 -5.46
CA ILE A 14 9.83 3.94 -4.98
C ILE A 14 8.72 2.90 -4.86
N GLY A 15 7.54 3.31 -4.40
CA GLY A 15 6.40 2.44 -4.21
C GLY A 15 5.81 1.91 -5.52
N ILE A 16 5.42 2.79 -6.46
CA ILE A 16 4.65 2.45 -7.67
C ILE A 16 5.05 1.14 -8.37
N PRO A 17 6.35 0.81 -8.58
CA PRO A 17 6.73 -0.43 -9.23
C PRO A 17 6.16 -1.70 -8.61
N HIS A 18 5.89 -1.79 -7.30
CA HIS A 18 5.48 -3.06 -6.67
C HIS A 18 4.15 -3.61 -7.19
N GLY A 19 3.15 -2.75 -7.42
CA GLY A 19 1.82 -3.15 -7.91
C GLY A 19 1.76 -3.43 -9.41
N ALA A 20 2.76 -2.99 -10.18
CA ALA A 20 2.80 -3.19 -11.62
C ALA A 20 3.16 -4.64 -12.03
N LEU A 21 3.52 -5.51 -11.07
CA LEU A 21 3.98 -6.86 -11.31
C LEU A 21 2.91 -7.96 -11.19
N ASP A 22 1.65 -7.61 -10.91
CA ASP A 22 0.58 -8.60 -10.66
C ASP A 22 0.41 -9.65 -11.77
N HIS A 23 0.53 -9.22 -13.02
CA HIS A 23 0.46 -10.09 -14.19
C HIS A 23 1.62 -11.09 -14.27
N LEU A 24 2.80 -10.75 -13.71
CA LEU A 24 3.97 -11.63 -13.65
C LEU A 24 3.90 -12.64 -12.52
N VAL A 25 3.18 -12.32 -11.44
CA VAL A 25 2.92 -13.24 -10.32
C VAL A 25 1.92 -14.31 -10.73
N THR A 26 0.89 -13.91 -11.49
CA THR A 26 -0.22 -14.79 -11.84
C THR A 26 0.05 -15.69 -13.03
N MET A 27 0.88 -15.25 -14.00
CA MET A 27 1.15 -16.03 -15.21
C MET A 27 2.60 -15.91 -15.69
N PRO A 28 3.32 -17.03 -15.86
CA PRO A 28 4.54 -17.05 -16.64
C PRO A 28 4.23 -16.70 -18.10
N LYS A 29 4.97 -15.74 -18.67
CA LYS A 29 4.81 -15.32 -20.08
C LYS A 29 4.83 -16.54 -21.01
N ALA A 30 3.72 -16.79 -21.71
CA ALA A 30 3.64 -17.65 -22.92
C ALA A 30 2.20 -17.82 -23.48
N GLN A 31 1.16 -17.16 -22.94
CA GLN A 31 -0.24 -17.47 -23.30
C GLN A 31 -1.06 -16.19 -23.55
N PRO A 32 -1.04 -15.63 -24.78
CA PRO A 32 -1.65 -14.33 -25.07
C PRO A 32 -3.16 -14.29 -24.78
N LEU A 33 -3.88 -15.38 -25.06
CA LEU A 33 -5.32 -15.46 -24.76
C LEU A 33 -5.62 -15.34 -23.26
N LYS A 34 -4.81 -15.98 -22.42
CA LYS A 34 -4.96 -15.87 -20.96
C LYS A 34 -4.54 -14.50 -20.46
N MET A 35 -3.54 -13.87 -21.08
CA MET A 35 -3.17 -12.48 -20.78
C MET A 35 -4.31 -11.51 -21.10
N SER A 36 -4.94 -11.65 -22.27
CA SER A 36 -6.11 -10.84 -22.61
C SER A 36 -7.26 -11.06 -21.63
N ALA A 37 -7.57 -12.31 -21.27
CA ALA A 37 -8.59 -12.61 -20.26
C ALA A 37 -8.25 -12.02 -18.89
N PHE A 38 -6.99 -12.11 -18.46
CA PHE A 38 -6.52 -11.50 -17.21
C PHE A 38 -6.72 -9.98 -17.24
N VAL A 39 -6.28 -9.30 -18.30
CA VAL A 39 -6.43 -7.84 -18.44
C VAL A 39 -7.92 -7.46 -18.46
N ILE A 40 -8.77 -8.18 -19.18
CA ILE A 40 -10.21 -7.92 -19.23
C ILE A 40 -10.85 -8.04 -17.85
N VAL A 41 -10.54 -9.10 -17.10
CA VAL A 41 -11.07 -9.27 -15.73
C VAL A 41 -10.50 -8.19 -14.80
N TYR A 42 -9.20 -7.91 -14.87
CA TYR A 42 -8.54 -6.91 -14.03
C TYR A 42 -9.16 -5.52 -14.24
N VAL A 43 -9.28 -5.09 -15.50
CA VAL A 43 -9.89 -3.81 -15.88
C VAL A 43 -11.38 -3.80 -15.58
N GLY A 44 -12.09 -4.92 -15.79
CA GLY A 44 -13.52 -5.03 -15.46
C GLY A 44 -13.81 -4.87 -13.96
N VAL A 45 -13.00 -5.49 -13.11
CA VAL A 45 -13.11 -5.32 -11.65
C VAL A 45 -12.78 -3.89 -11.23
N ALA A 46 -11.72 -3.29 -11.80
CA ALA A 46 -11.39 -1.89 -11.54
C ALA A 46 -12.51 -0.95 -12.00
N ALA A 47 -13.08 -1.14 -13.19
CA ALA A 47 -14.18 -0.33 -13.70
C ALA A 47 -15.43 -0.43 -12.82
N LEU A 48 -15.77 -1.65 -12.37
CA LEU A 48 -16.87 -1.85 -11.41
C LEU A 48 -16.60 -1.11 -10.10
N ALA A 49 -15.38 -1.17 -9.57
CA ALA A 49 -15.00 -0.44 -8.37
C ALA A 49 -15.09 1.08 -8.57
N VAL A 50 -14.68 1.62 -9.71
CA VAL A 50 -14.87 3.04 -10.07
C VAL A 50 -16.35 3.41 -10.02
N ILE A 51 -17.22 2.63 -10.68
CA ILE A 51 -18.67 2.87 -10.70
C ILE A 51 -19.23 2.90 -9.28
N VAL A 52 -18.86 1.93 -8.44
CA VAL A 52 -19.33 1.86 -7.05
C VAL A 52 -18.85 3.05 -6.22
N ILE A 53 -17.58 3.44 -6.34
CA ILE A 53 -17.02 4.57 -5.60
C ILE A 53 -17.73 5.87 -6.00
N LEU A 54 -17.87 6.13 -7.31
CA LEU A 54 -18.54 7.33 -7.82
C LEU A 54 -20.06 7.35 -7.57
N SER A 55 -20.68 6.19 -7.39
CA SER A 55 -22.11 6.12 -7.04
C SER A 55 -22.36 6.40 -5.55
N PHE A 56 -21.35 6.21 -4.71
CA PHE A 56 -21.46 6.28 -3.26
C PHE A 56 -20.20 6.86 -2.62
N ASP A 57 -19.84 8.11 -2.93
CA ASP A 57 -18.56 8.74 -2.56
C ASP A 57 -18.07 8.42 -1.14
N THR A 58 -18.86 8.73 -0.10
CA THR A 58 -18.46 8.50 1.29
C THR A 58 -18.36 7.02 1.65
N ILE A 59 -19.31 6.18 1.20
CA ILE A 59 -19.31 4.74 1.52
C ILE A 59 -18.19 4.02 0.78
N GLY A 60 -18.02 4.35 -0.51
CA GLY A 60 -16.93 3.89 -1.35
C GLY A 60 -15.57 4.28 -0.76
N PHE A 61 -15.44 5.52 -0.30
CA PHE A 61 -14.23 5.97 0.40
C PHE A 61 -13.97 5.15 1.68
N ILE A 62 -14.97 4.97 2.55
CA ILE A 62 -14.83 4.14 3.76
C ILE A 62 -14.42 2.70 3.40
N ALA A 63 -15.03 2.11 2.37
CA ALA A 63 -14.67 0.78 1.90
C ALA A 63 -13.21 0.71 1.43
N VAL A 64 -12.74 1.74 0.71
CA VAL A 64 -11.32 1.87 0.32
C VAL A 64 -10.41 1.93 1.55
N LEU A 65 -10.77 2.68 2.60
CA LEU A 65 -9.95 2.76 3.81
C LEU A 65 -9.79 1.40 4.49
N PHE A 66 -10.88 0.66 4.68
CA PHE A 66 -10.83 -0.67 5.29
C PHE A 66 -10.08 -1.66 4.40
N MET A 67 -10.28 -1.59 3.10
CA MET A 67 -9.54 -2.36 2.11
C MET A 67 -8.02 -2.09 2.25
N SER A 68 -7.60 -0.82 2.33
CA SER A 68 -6.19 -0.45 2.54
C SER A 68 -5.64 -0.96 3.87
N VAL A 69 -6.39 -0.83 4.96
CA VAL A 69 -6.00 -1.38 6.28
C VAL A 69 -5.75 -2.88 6.20
N VAL A 70 -6.66 -3.62 5.57
CA VAL A 70 -6.54 -5.08 5.40
C VAL A 70 -5.32 -5.42 4.55
N HIS A 71 -5.14 -4.73 3.42
CA HIS A 71 -4.01 -4.95 2.52
C HIS A 71 -2.67 -4.75 3.20
N PHE A 72 -2.50 -3.61 3.85
CA PHE A 72 -1.26 -3.24 4.53
C PHE A 72 -0.97 -4.15 5.71
N GLY A 73 -1.96 -4.36 6.58
CA GLY A 73 -1.81 -5.19 7.77
C GLY A 73 -1.47 -6.65 7.44
N ILE A 74 -2.18 -7.25 6.48
CA ILE A 74 -1.94 -8.63 6.05
C ILE A 74 -0.60 -8.74 5.30
N GLY A 75 -0.32 -7.82 4.38
CA GLY A 75 0.91 -7.83 3.58
C GLY A 75 2.17 -7.73 4.45
N ASP A 76 2.14 -6.88 5.47
CA ASP A 76 3.24 -6.70 6.42
C ASP A 76 3.39 -7.90 7.36
N ALA A 77 2.27 -8.46 7.85
CA ALA A 77 2.31 -9.69 8.65
C ALA A 77 2.84 -10.90 7.85
N ALA A 78 2.46 -11.00 6.58
CA ALA A 78 2.94 -12.04 5.67
C ALA A 78 4.46 -11.91 5.41
N PHE A 79 4.97 -10.69 5.32
CA PHE A 79 6.41 -10.43 5.25
C PHE A 79 7.15 -10.93 6.50
N LEU A 80 6.65 -10.60 7.69
CA LEU A 80 7.25 -11.09 8.94
C LEU A 80 7.20 -12.61 9.06
N ASN A 81 6.08 -13.23 8.67
CA ASN A 81 5.95 -14.69 8.71
C ASN A 81 6.93 -15.39 7.75
N GLU A 82 7.20 -14.79 6.60
CA GLU A 82 8.18 -15.31 5.64
C GLU A 82 9.63 -15.20 6.16
N ILE A 83 9.94 -14.17 6.97
CA ILE A 83 11.21 -14.07 7.69
C ILE A 83 11.28 -15.14 8.79
N ASP A 84 10.25 -15.24 9.63
CA ASP A 84 10.22 -16.20 10.74
C ASP A 84 10.43 -17.64 10.25
N ARG A 85 9.83 -18.00 9.10
CA ARG A 85 9.98 -19.31 8.45
C ARG A 85 11.40 -19.59 7.98
N ARG A 86 12.20 -18.55 7.68
CA ARG A 86 13.58 -18.68 7.21
C ARG A 86 14.60 -18.64 8.33
N GLU A 87 14.25 -18.00 9.44
CA GLU A 87 15.07 -17.93 10.66
C GLU A 87 14.77 -19.09 11.63
N ASP A 88 13.89 -20.03 11.26
CA ASP A 88 13.37 -21.11 12.13
C ASP A 88 12.88 -20.58 13.50
N SER A 89 12.27 -19.40 13.48
CA SER A 89 11.83 -18.68 14.66
C SER A 89 10.67 -19.41 15.35
N LYS A 90 10.85 -19.75 16.63
CA LYS A 90 9.80 -20.38 17.46
C LYS A 90 8.82 -19.37 18.05
N LYS A 91 9.16 -18.08 18.04
CA LYS A 91 8.29 -17.02 18.57
C LYS A 91 7.11 -16.88 17.62
N ARG A 92 5.86 -16.80 18.10
CA ARG A 92 4.69 -16.60 17.23
C ARG A 92 4.27 -15.13 17.20
N LEU A 93 3.94 -14.62 16.01
CA LEU A 93 3.39 -13.29 15.85
C LEU A 93 1.93 -13.31 16.32
N SER A 94 1.54 -12.40 17.21
CA SER A 94 0.12 -12.21 17.53
C SER A 94 -0.57 -11.51 16.36
N ARG A 95 -0.98 -12.28 15.34
CA ARG A 95 -1.58 -11.75 14.11
C ARG A 95 -2.85 -10.95 14.39
N LEU A 96 -3.63 -11.35 15.39
CA LEU A 96 -4.86 -10.67 15.81
C LEU A 96 -4.62 -9.23 16.29
N LEU A 97 -3.45 -8.95 16.89
CA LEU A 97 -3.10 -7.60 17.33
C LEU A 97 -2.26 -6.87 16.29
N PHE A 98 -1.31 -7.59 15.67
CA PHE A 98 -0.36 -6.99 14.73
C PHE A 98 -1.02 -6.53 13.44
N ILE A 99 -1.82 -7.37 12.79
CA ILE A 99 -2.45 -7.04 11.50
C ILE A 99 -3.27 -5.76 11.59
N PRO A 100 -4.24 -5.62 12.52
CA PRO A 100 -5.01 -4.39 12.59
C PRO A 100 -4.13 -3.20 13.03
N ALA A 101 -3.19 -3.36 13.96
CA ALA A 101 -2.29 -2.27 14.34
C ALA A 101 -1.44 -1.75 13.17
N ALA A 102 -0.82 -2.66 12.40
CA ALA A 102 0.01 -2.33 11.25
C ALA A 102 -0.80 -1.73 10.08
N GLY A 103 -2.06 -2.15 9.91
CA GLY A 103 -2.95 -1.61 8.88
C GLY A 103 -3.58 -0.26 9.24
N PHE A 104 -4.11 -0.11 10.45
CA PHE A 104 -4.82 1.12 10.86
C PHE A 104 -3.87 2.29 11.10
N THR A 105 -2.69 2.05 11.68
CA THR A 105 -1.72 3.13 12.03
C THR A 105 -1.36 4.03 10.83
N PRO A 106 -0.92 3.52 9.68
CA PRO A 106 -0.53 4.35 8.54
C PRO A 106 -1.72 4.95 7.77
N VAL A 107 -2.93 4.41 7.94
CA VAL A 107 -4.11 4.86 7.19
C VAL A 107 -4.90 5.86 8.02
N PHE A 108 -5.37 5.46 9.20
CA PHE A 108 -6.36 6.23 9.95
C PHE A 108 -5.74 7.38 10.73
N ILE A 109 -4.54 7.24 11.33
CA ILE A 109 -3.92 8.34 12.08
C ILE A 109 -3.66 9.56 11.18
N PRO A 110 -3.02 9.42 10.00
CA PRO A 110 -2.87 10.54 9.07
C PRO A 110 -4.22 11.11 8.60
N LEU A 111 -5.23 10.26 8.40
CA LEU A 111 -6.46 10.65 7.73
C LEU A 111 -7.46 11.40 8.63
N VAL A 112 -7.46 11.14 9.93
CA VAL A 112 -8.27 11.89 10.91
C VAL A 112 -7.64 13.23 11.32
N ASN A 113 -6.52 13.59 10.69
CA ASN A 113 -5.86 14.88 10.85
C ASN A 113 -6.59 15.98 10.07
N SER A 114 -6.65 17.20 10.63
CA SER A 114 -7.30 18.35 9.99
C SER A 114 -6.71 18.73 8.62
N ALA A 115 -5.40 18.53 8.41
CA ALA A 115 -4.79 18.76 7.10
C ALA A 115 -5.31 17.77 6.04
N SER A 116 -5.57 16.53 6.43
CA SER A 116 -6.22 15.54 5.55
C SER A 116 -7.67 15.89 5.28
N THR A 117 -8.42 16.34 6.29
CA THR A 117 -9.80 16.84 6.10
C THR A 117 -9.85 18.00 5.11
N GLN A 118 -8.90 18.94 5.21
CA GLN A 118 -8.80 20.06 4.26
C GLN A 118 -8.48 19.57 2.84
N ALA A 119 -7.48 18.68 2.70
CA ALA A 119 -7.09 18.14 1.40
C ALA A 119 -8.22 17.32 0.73
N LEU A 120 -8.95 16.52 1.50
CA LEU A 120 -10.11 15.78 1.02
C LEU A 120 -11.23 16.74 0.60
N GLY A 121 -11.52 17.78 1.40
CA GLY A 121 -12.53 18.77 1.08
C GLY A 121 -12.25 19.58 -0.18
N SER A 122 -10.97 19.76 -0.53
CA SER A 122 -10.57 20.38 -1.80
C SER A 122 -10.90 19.53 -3.02
N VAL A 123 -10.89 18.19 -2.91
CA VAL A 123 -11.17 17.30 -4.05
C VAL A 123 -12.62 16.83 -4.10
N ASN A 124 -13.23 16.55 -2.94
CA ASN A 124 -14.63 16.16 -2.82
C ASN A 124 -15.18 16.54 -1.42
N PRO A 125 -16.08 17.54 -1.32
CA PRO A 125 -16.66 17.98 -0.05
C PRO A 125 -17.40 16.90 0.74
N ASP A 126 -17.97 15.89 0.08
CA ASP A 126 -18.73 14.81 0.72
C ASP A 126 -17.85 13.91 1.60
N LEU A 127 -16.53 14.02 1.43
CA LEU A 127 -15.57 13.28 2.21
C LEU A 127 -15.21 13.98 3.53
N ILE A 128 -15.47 15.27 3.71
CA ILE A 128 -15.01 16.05 4.88
C ILE A 128 -15.42 15.37 6.20
N ASN A 129 -16.65 14.86 6.27
CA ASN A 129 -17.21 14.25 7.48
C ASN A 129 -17.38 12.73 7.36
N TRP A 130 -16.51 12.05 6.60
CA TRP A 130 -16.52 10.59 6.47
C TRP A 130 -16.49 9.87 7.83
N HIS A 131 -15.82 10.48 8.81
CA HIS A 131 -15.69 9.99 10.18
C HIS A 131 -16.84 10.40 11.12
N ARG A 132 -17.85 11.15 10.64
CA ARG A 132 -19.03 11.57 11.41
C ARG A 132 -18.72 12.29 12.73
N GLY A 133 -17.68 13.12 12.75
CA GLY A 133 -17.22 13.80 13.96
C GLY A 133 -16.44 12.94 14.96
N LEU A 134 -16.20 11.66 14.67
CA LEU A 134 -15.47 10.73 15.56
C LEU A 134 -13.95 10.76 15.36
N ASN A 135 -13.38 11.87 14.87
CA ASN A 135 -11.98 11.93 14.50
C ASN A 135 -11.04 11.71 15.70
N GLN A 136 -11.39 12.23 16.88
CA GLN A 136 -10.59 12.06 18.10
C GLN A 136 -10.70 10.63 18.63
N GLU A 137 -11.90 10.06 18.66
CA GLU A 137 -12.17 8.71 19.12
C GLU A 137 -11.43 7.69 18.26
N ILE A 138 -11.50 7.85 16.94
CA ILE A 138 -10.76 7.03 15.98
C ILE A 138 -9.25 7.17 16.22
N PHE A 139 -8.74 8.38 16.37
CA PHE A 139 -7.33 8.63 16.63
C PHE A 139 -6.84 7.89 17.89
N PHE A 140 -7.54 8.07 19.02
CA PHE A 140 -7.16 7.43 20.28
C PHE A 140 -7.32 5.92 20.22
N MET A 141 -8.37 5.41 19.57
CA MET A 141 -8.58 3.97 19.38
C MET A 141 -7.42 3.34 18.59
N VAL A 142 -7.00 3.96 17.48
CA VAL A 142 -5.90 3.45 16.65
C VAL A 142 -4.56 3.54 17.39
N CYS A 143 -4.30 4.63 18.13
CA CYS A 143 -3.11 4.75 18.97
C CYS A 143 -3.09 3.69 20.07
N ALA A 144 -4.22 3.45 20.75
CA ALA A 144 -4.34 2.43 21.78
C ALA A 144 -4.10 1.02 21.20
N LEU A 145 -4.68 0.72 20.04
CA LEU A 145 -4.45 -0.53 19.33
C LEU A 145 -2.97 -0.73 18.98
N ALA A 146 -2.29 0.30 18.47
CA ALA A 146 -0.87 0.27 18.17
C ALA A 146 -0.03 0.01 19.43
N VAL A 147 -0.29 0.74 20.52
CA VAL A 147 0.42 0.57 21.81
C VAL A 147 0.20 -0.82 22.40
N ILE A 148 -1.04 -1.32 22.41
CA ILE A 148 -1.36 -2.68 22.89
C ILE A 148 -0.60 -3.73 22.07
N SER A 149 -0.56 -3.56 20.75
CA SER A 149 0.19 -4.46 19.87
C SER A 149 1.70 -4.40 20.13
N ILE A 150 2.27 -3.20 20.31
CA ILE A 150 3.69 -3.02 20.69
C ILE A 150 4.00 -3.72 22.01
N ILE A 151 3.17 -3.53 23.04
CA ILE A 151 3.32 -4.21 24.34
C ILE A 151 3.28 -5.73 24.15
N ALA A 152 2.31 -6.25 23.40
CA ALA A 152 2.21 -7.68 23.12
C ALA A 152 3.45 -8.23 22.39
N LEU A 153 4.04 -7.46 21.46
CA LEU A 153 5.29 -7.83 20.77
C LEU A 153 6.48 -7.86 21.74
N VAL A 154 6.60 -6.87 22.62
CA VAL A 154 7.66 -6.83 23.66
C VAL A 154 7.53 -8.02 24.60
N LEU A 155 6.32 -8.30 25.10
CA LEU A 155 6.04 -9.46 25.96
C LEU A 155 6.28 -10.78 25.23
N GLY A 156 6.03 -10.83 23.92
CA GLY A 156 6.36 -11.95 23.04
C GLY A 156 7.84 -12.04 22.64
N ALA A 157 8.71 -11.21 23.20
CA ALA A 157 10.14 -11.11 22.88
C ALA A 157 10.43 -10.86 21.38
N ARG A 158 9.52 -10.16 20.69
CA ARG A 158 9.59 -9.73 19.29
C ARG A 158 10.00 -8.26 19.20
N LEU A 159 11.19 -7.95 19.71
CA LEU A 159 11.66 -6.56 19.84
C LEU A 159 11.86 -5.89 18.48
N ARG A 160 12.26 -6.63 17.45
CA ARG A 160 12.41 -6.10 16.08
C ARG A 160 11.07 -5.57 15.57
N GLU A 161 10.01 -6.36 15.70
CA GLU A 161 8.66 -6.01 15.27
C GLU A 161 8.07 -4.91 16.16
N ALA A 162 8.37 -4.91 17.45
CA ALA A 162 7.96 -3.85 18.36
C ALA A 162 8.59 -2.50 17.98
N ILE A 163 9.89 -2.47 17.66
CA ILE A 163 10.59 -1.29 17.16
C ILE A 163 9.99 -0.85 15.83
N ASP A 164 9.77 -1.79 14.92
CA ASP A 164 9.19 -1.52 13.60
C ASP A 164 7.81 -0.84 13.69
N LEU A 165 6.90 -1.40 14.49
CA LEU A 165 5.57 -0.81 14.71
C LEU A 165 5.64 0.52 15.49
N SER A 166 6.60 0.66 16.41
CA SER A 166 6.84 1.93 17.12
C SER A 166 7.31 3.02 16.17
N LEU A 167 8.22 2.71 15.24
CA LEU A 167 8.67 3.66 14.22
C LEU A 167 7.54 4.06 13.29
N LEU A 168 6.66 3.12 12.91
CA LEU A 168 5.46 3.41 12.14
C LEU A 168 4.50 4.35 12.88
N LEU A 169 4.26 4.09 14.16
CA LEU A 169 3.43 4.94 15.01
C LEU A 169 4.04 6.35 15.13
N LEU A 170 5.35 6.45 15.39
CA LEU A 170 6.05 7.73 15.46
C LEU A 170 6.00 8.49 14.13
N LEU A 171 6.19 7.81 13.00
CA LEU A 171 6.05 8.40 11.67
C LEU A 171 4.65 9.00 11.47
N ALA A 172 3.61 8.26 11.84
CA ALA A 172 2.22 8.71 11.72
C ALA A 172 1.86 9.88 12.64
N LEU A 173 2.46 9.95 13.83
CA LEU A 173 2.18 10.99 14.83
C LEU A 173 2.99 12.28 14.62
N LEU A 174 4.23 12.16 14.14
CA LEU A 174 5.20 13.26 14.14
C LEU A 174 5.36 13.95 12.78
N THR A 175 4.78 13.39 11.70
CA THR A 175 4.94 13.95 10.35
C THR A 175 3.61 14.36 9.73
N PRO A 176 3.62 15.29 8.76
CA PRO A 176 2.42 15.64 8.00
C PRO A 176 1.79 14.40 7.35
N PRO A 177 0.45 14.32 7.25
CA PRO A 177 -0.24 13.11 6.77
C PRO A 177 0.27 12.55 5.44
N LEU A 178 0.53 13.44 4.47
CA LEU A 178 1.07 13.08 3.16
C LEU A 178 2.45 12.40 3.28
N ILE A 179 3.32 12.92 4.14
CA ILE A 179 4.66 12.33 4.37
C ILE A 179 4.52 10.99 5.06
N ALA A 180 3.71 10.91 6.13
CA ALA A 180 3.50 9.68 6.88
C ALA A 180 3.08 8.53 5.96
N PHE A 181 2.04 8.76 5.16
CA PHE A 181 1.53 7.77 4.24
C PHE A 181 2.53 7.46 3.11
N ALA A 182 3.08 8.47 2.44
CA ALA A 182 3.98 8.24 1.30
C ALA A 182 5.26 7.50 1.72
N THR A 183 5.86 7.85 2.86
CA THR A 183 7.04 7.17 3.40
C THR A 183 6.71 5.75 3.83
N TYR A 184 5.59 5.52 4.52
CA TYR A 184 5.15 4.16 4.86
C TYR A 184 4.92 3.31 3.60
N PHE A 185 4.12 3.81 2.67
CA PHE A 185 3.79 3.10 1.44
C PHE A 185 5.05 2.77 0.63
N GLY A 186 5.89 3.77 0.37
CA GLY A 186 7.06 3.63 -0.48
C GLY A 186 8.20 2.84 0.15
N CYS A 187 8.62 3.24 1.35
CA CYS A 187 9.85 2.74 1.97
C CYS A 187 9.62 1.53 2.89
N TRP A 188 8.37 1.27 3.28
CA TRP A 188 8.01 0.18 4.19
C TRP A 188 7.23 -0.90 3.43
N HIS A 189 6.00 -0.59 3.04
CA HIS A 189 5.08 -1.58 2.52
C HIS A 189 5.49 -2.10 1.13
N ALA A 190 5.70 -1.19 0.17
CA ALA A 190 6.09 -1.57 -1.18
C ALA A 190 7.45 -2.28 -1.23
N MET A 191 8.39 -1.89 -0.36
CA MET A 191 9.69 -2.56 -0.22
C MET A 191 9.53 -4.00 0.31
N ARG A 192 8.69 -4.21 1.34
CA ARG A 192 8.36 -5.54 1.87
C ARG A 192 7.70 -6.42 0.82
N HIS A 193 6.75 -5.85 0.09
CA HIS A 193 6.06 -6.55 -0.98
C HIS A 193 7.03 -6.95 -2.10
N THR A 194 7.83 -5.99 -2.59
CA THR A 194 8.86 -6.23 -3.61
C THR A 194 9.88 -7.27 -3.15
N ALA A 195 10.32 -7.22 -1.89
CA ALA A 195 11.21 -8.23 -1.33
C ALA A 195 10.59 -9.64 -1.38
N ARG A 196 9.30 -9.79 -1.07
CA ARG A 196 8.60 -11.08 -1.21
C ARG A 196 8.49 -11.53 -2.66
N LEU A 197 8.28 -10.62 -3.60
CA LEU A 197 8.25 -10.96 -5.04
C LEU A 197 9.58 -11.58 -5.51
N THR A 198 10.72 -11.19 -4.92
CA THR A 198 12.02 -11.82 -5.25
C THR A 198 12.04 -13.32 -4.96
N LEU A 199 11.19 -13.80 -4.05
CA LEU A 199 11.11 -15.20 -3.65
C LEU A 199 10.20 -16.01 -4.59
N THR A 200 9.34 -15.33 -5.35
CA THR A 200 8.37 -15.96 -6.26
C THR A 200 8.84 -15.91 -7.71
N LEU A 201 9.55 -14.85 -8.11
CA LEU A 201 9.92 -14.63 -9.51
C LEU A 201 11.13 -15.51 -9.91
N PRO A 202 11.03 -16.35 -10.96
CA PRO A 202 12.13 -17.25 -11.36
C PRO A 202 13.45 -16.54 -11.66
N LYS A 203 13.39 -15.36 -12.30
CA LYS A 203 14.59 -14.55 -12.59
C LYS A 203 15.28 -14.01 -11.34
N CYS A 204 14.55 -13.84 -10.25
CA CYS A 204 15.11 -13.41 -8.97
C CYS A 204 15.78 -14.60 -8.26
N GLN A 205 15.12 -15.77 -8.27
CA GLN A 205 15.66 -17.01 -7.73
C GLN A 205 16.97 -17.43 -8.41
N GLU A 206 17.07 -17.30 -9.75
CA GLU A 206 18.32 -17.55 -10.49
C GLU A 206 19.48 -16.66 -9.99
N ARG A 207 19.18 -15.39 -9.66
CA ARG A 207 20.18 -14.44 -9.16
C ARG A 207 20.57 -14.72 -7.72
N PHE A 208 19.63 -15.17 -6.89
CA PHE A 208 19.94 -15.65 -5.54
C PHE A 208 20.86 -16.87 -5.56
N ALA A 209 20.65 -17.82 -6.48
CA ALA A 209 21.54 -18.98 -6.65
C ALA A 209 22.99 -18.58 -6.99
N ARG A 210 23.18 -17.39 -7.58
CA ARG A 210 24.49 -16.79 -7.89
C ARG A 210 25.00 -15.83 -6.81
N HIS A 211 24.35 -15.77 -5.64
CA HIS A 211 24.67 -14.86 -4.54
C HIS A 211 24.57 -13.36 -4.91
N GLU A 212 23.79 -13.02 -5.94
CA GLU A 212 23.65 -11.65 -6.45
C GLU A 212 22.40 -10.95 -5.88
N ILE A 213 22.37 -10.70 -4.56
CA ILE A 213 21.17 -10.19 -3.84
C ILE A 213 20.64 -8.88 -4.44
N GLY A 214 21.52 -7.90 -4.68
CA GLY A 214 21.10 -6.60 -5.25
C GLY A 214 20.52 -6.74 -6.67
N ARG A 215 21.06 -7.66 -7.48
CA ARG A 215 20.53 -7.93 -8.83
C ARG A 215 19.21 -8.69 -8.76
N ALA A 216 19.02 -9.59 -7.79
CA ALA A 216 17.75 -10.24 -7.55
C ALA A 216 16.65 -9.22 -7.22
N PHE A 217 16.94 -8.27 -6.32
CA PHE A 217 16.00 -7.19 -5.98
C PHE A 217 15.67 -6.30 -7.20
N LEU A 218 16.68 -5.87 -7.96
CA LEU A 218 16.45 -5.08 -9.19
C LEU A 218 15.56 -5.82 -10.21
N LYS A 219 15.64 -7.16 -10.29
CA LYS A 219 14.77 -7.94 -11.18
C LYS A 219 13.31 -7.98 -10.74
N ALA A 220 13.01 -7.68 -9.48
CA ALA A 220 11.65 -7.46 -8.99
C ALA A 220 11.18 -6.01 -9.20
N VAL A 221 12.08 -5.02 -9.29
CA VAL A 221 11.71 -3.60 -9.50
C VAL A 221 11.56 -3.24 -10.98
N ILE A 222 12.53 -3.64 -11.81
CA ILE A 222 12.63 -3.24 -13.22
C ILE A 222 11.33 -3.45 -14.01
N PRO A 223 10.60 -4.58 -13.87
CA PRO A 223 9.37 -4.78 -14.63
C PRO A 223 8.26 -3.77 -14.32
N GLY A 224 8.30 -3.11 -13.16
CA GLY A 224 7.35 -2.08 -12.77
C GLY A 224 7.75 -0.65 -13.17
N LEU A 225 9.00 -0.43 -13.62
CA LEU A 225 9.46 0.90 -14.08
C LEU A 225 8.65 1.47 -15.26
N PRO A 226 8.17 0.69 -16.25
CA PRO A 226 7.32 1.25 -17.31
C PRO A 226 6.05 1.92 -16.78
N ALA A 227 5.44 1.40 -15.71
CA ALA A 227 4.27 2.04 -15.10
C ALA A 227 4.64 3.39 -14.48
N LEU A 228 5.76 3.44 -13.72
CA LEU A 228 6.29 4.67 -13.14
C LEU A 228 6.59 5.74 -14.20
N LEU A 229 7.34 5.35 -15.25
CA LEU A 229 7.69 6.23 -16.36
C LEU A 229 6.43 6.70 -17.10
N GLY A 230 5.46 5.82 -17.32
CA GLY A 230 4.18 6.15 -17.94
C GLY A 230 3.40 7.19 -17.13
N THR A 231 3.32 7.03 -15.80
CA THR A 231 2.68 8.00 -14.91
C THR A 231 3.31 9.38 -15.02
N PHE A 232 4.64 9.48 -14.94
CA PHE A 232 5.33 10.77 -15.06
C PHE A 232 5.28 11.35 -16.47
N ALA A 233 5.30 10.52 -17.51
CA ALA A 233 5.17 10.97 -18.89
C ALA A 233 3.80 11.60 -19.13
N ILE A 234 2.71 10.94 -18.70
CA ILE A 234 1.34 11.48 -18.81
C ILE A 234 1.22 12.78 -18.02
N ALA A 235 1.70 12.81 -16.77
CA ALA A 235 1.70 14.02 -15.96
C ALA A 235 2.47 15.17 -16.62
N GLY A 236 3.63 14.88 -17.22
CA GLY A 236 4.44 15.86 -17.95
C GLY A 236 3.76 16.38 -19.20
N VAL A 237 3.11 15.51 -20.00
CA VAL A 237 2.34 15.92 -21.19
C VAL A 237 1.17 16.82 -20.80
N LEU A 238 0.42 16.48 -19.75
CA LEU A 238 -0.69 17.30 -19.27
C LEU A 238 -0.22 18.68 -18.80
N ALA A 239 0.89 18.73 -18.05
CA ALA A 239 1.48 19.97 -17.56
C ALA A 239 2.00 20.86 -18.71
N LEU A 240 2.68 20.28 -19.70
CA LEU A 240 3.18 21.00 -20.88
C LEU A 240 2.05 21.48 -21.81
N GLY A 241 0.92 20.76 -21.83
CA GLY A 241 -0.28 21.13 -22.57
C GLY A 241 -1.07 22.29 -21.95
N GLY A 242 -0.61 22.87 -20.84
CA GLY A 242 -1.27 23.98 -20.15
C GLY A 242 -2.59 23.58 -19.48
N GLN A 243 -2.87 22.29 -19.32
CA GLN A 243 -4.05 21.85 -18.58
C GLN A 243 -3.87 22.15 -17.09
N SER A 244 -4.83 22.83 -16.49
CA SER A 244 -4.92 22.95 -15.05
C SER A 244 -5.41 21.64 -14.47
N PHE A 245 -4.69 21.11 -13.47
CA PHE A 245 -5.17 20.00 -12.67
C PHE A 245 -6.31 20.50 -11.78
N THR A 246 -7.55 20.24 -12.20
CA THR A 246 -8.77 20.63 -11.47
C THR A 246 -9.01 19.68 -10.29
N ASP A 247 -9.84 20.11 -9.34
CA ASP A 247 -10.27 19.28 -8.21
C ASP A 247 -10.93 17.98 -8.69
N GLU A 248 -11.72 18.06 -9.77
CA GLU A 248 -12.34 16.91 -10.45
C GLU A 248 -11.30 15.95 -11.03
N PHE A 249 -10.22 16.46 -11.63
CA PHE A 249 -9.12 15.62 -12.11
C PHE A 249 -8.47 14.85 -10.96
N PHE A 250 -8.20 15.52 -9.82
CA PHE A 250 -7.61 14.87 -8.66
C PHE A 250 -8.55 13.85 -8.04
N TRP A 251 -9.84 14.16 -7.95
CA TRP A 251 -10.87 13.23 -7.50
C TRP A 251 -10.91 11.97 -8.39
N MET A 252 -10.98 12.14 -9.70
CA MET A 252 -10.98 11.03 -10.65
C MET A 252 -9.69 10.19 -10.59
N ALA A 253 -8.53 10.84 -10.50
CA ALA A 253 -7.25 10.16 -10.37
C ALA A 253 -7.21 9.31 -9.09
N LEU A 254 -7.70 9.85 -7.98
CA LEU A 254 -7.77 9.18 -6.69
C LEU A 254 -8.70 7.96 -6.74
N VAL A 255 -9.90 8.12 -7.30
CA VAL A 255 -10.87 7.03 -7.50
C VAL A 255 -10.28 5.91 -8.36
N VAL A 256 -9.60 6.25 -9.46
CA VAL A 256 -8.96 5.25 -10.33
C VAL A 256 -7.86 4.49 -9.59
N VAL A 257 -6.98 5.18 -8.86
CA VAL A 257 -5.92 4.53 -8.07
C VAL A 257 -6.50 3.60 -7.00
N TRP A 258 -7.53 4.04 -6.30
CA TRP A 258 -8.24 3.21 -5.32
C TRP A 258 -8.92 2.01 -5.96
N ALA A 259 -9.59 2.20 -7.08
CA ALA A 259 -10.26 1.12 -7.80
C ALA A 259 -9.27 0.08 -8.34
N LEU A 260 -8.09 0.50 -8.83
CA LEU A 260 -7.02 -0.40 -9.25
C LEU A 260 -6.42 -1.22 -8.10
N THR A 261 -6.58 -0.76 -6.86
CA THR A 261 -6.14 -1.50 -5.67
C THR A 261 -6.99 -2.75 -5.44
N VAL A 262 -8.27 -2.76 -5.85
CA VAL A 262 -9.18 -3.90 -5.69
C VAL A 262 -8.66 -5.16 -6.40
N PRO A 263 -8.43 -5.17 -7.73
CA PRO A 263 -7.89 -6.34 -8.40
C PRO A 263 -6.47 -6.67 -7.94
N HIS A 264 -5.63 -5.67 -7.62
CA HIS A 264 -4.30 -5.87 -7.05
C HIS A 264 -4.35 -6.69 -5.75
N MET A 265 -5.24 -6.32 -4.83
CA MET A 265 -5.44 -7.04 -3.58
C MET A 265 -5.93 -8.47 -3.77
N VAL A 266 -6.81 -8.72 -4.75
CA VAL A 266 -7.25 -10.08 -5.07
C VAL A 266 -6.07 -10.95 -5.50
N ILE A 267 -5.12 -10.39 -6.26
CA ILE A 267 -3.92 -11.09 -6.68
C ILE A 267 -2.96 -11.33 -5.51
N THR A 268 -2.68 -10.29 -4.72
CA THR A 268 -1.72 -10.37 -3.61
C THR A 268 -2.23 -11.21 -2.44
N ALA A 269 -3.55 -11.25 -2.20
CA ALA A 269 -4.16 -12.10 -1.18
C ALA A 269 -3.81 -13.59 -1.35
N LYS A 270 -3.58 -14.06 -2.58
CA LYS A 270 -3.13 -15.44 -2.83
C LYS A 270 -1.71 -15.67 -2.31
N LEU A 271 -0.81 -14.72 -2.55
CA LEU A 271 0.57 -14.76 -2.04
C LEU A 271 0.61 -14.63 -0.51
N ASP A 272 -0.23 -13.76 0.04
CA ASP A 272 -0.31 -13.52 1.48
C ASP A 272 -0.85 -14.74 2.22
N ARG A 273 -1.90 -15.37 1.68
CA ARG A 273 -2.43 -16.61 2.22
C ARG A 273 -1.36 -17.70 2.29
N ALA A 274 -0.64 -17.92 1.19
CA ALA A 274 0.43 -18.92 1.15
C ALA A 274 1.57 -18.63 2.15
N ALA A 275 1.83 -17.35 2.41
CA ALA A 275 2.85 -16.94 3.39
C ALA A 275 2.36 -17.04 4.84
N LEU A 276 1.04 -17.04 5.10
CA LEU A 276 0.46 -17.06 6.45
C LEU A 276 0.01 -18.46 6.90
N THR A 277 -0.18 -19.41 5.99
CA THR A 277 -0.51 -20.80 6.29
C THR A 277 0.73 -21.67 6.32
#